data_AF-A0A9X2M2L8-F1
#
_entry.id   AF-A0A9X2M2L8-F1
#
_cell.length_a   1.000
_cell.length_b   1.000
_cell.length_c   1.000
_cell.angle_alpha   90.00
_cell.angle_beta   90.00
_cell.angle_gamma   90.00
#
_symmetry.space_group_name_H-M   'P 1'
#
loop_
_entity.id
_entity.type
_entity.pdbx_description
1 polymer ?
#
loop_
_entity_poly.entity_id
_entity_poly.type
_entity_poly.pdbx_seq_one_letter_code
_entity_poly.pdbx_strand_id
1 'polypeptide(L)' 'MEIRDNLLGRIAEAEREGWLGEIEGLQVSLAGAQSKISQIDRAPRTGPVMLGMPAREPV' A
#
# COMPACT_ATOMS: atom_id res chain seq x y z
N MET A 1 5.91 2.50 -6.83
CA MET A 1 5.00 3.61 -7.23
C MET A 1 4.03 3.20 -8.32
N GLU A 2 4.33 2.19 -9.15
CA GLU A 2 3.47 1.68 -10.23
C GLU A 2 1.97 1.55 -9.89
N ILE A 3 1.61 1.07 -8.69
CA ILE A 3 0.21 1.00 -8.22
C ILE A 3 -0.46 2.39 -8.17
N ARG A 4 0.24 3.42 -7.70
CA ARG A 4 -0.29 4.80 -7.65
C ARG A 4 -0.55 5.31 -9.06
N ASP A 5 0.38 5.09 -9.97
CA ASP A 5 0.30 5.62 -11.33
C ASP A 5 -0.79 4.88 -12.13
N ASN A 6 -0.97 3.58 -11.89
CA ASN A 6 -2.11 2.82 -12.43
C ASN A 6 -3.46 3.34 -11.92
N LEU A 7 -3.58 3.64 -10.62
CA LEU A 7 -4.79 4.21 -10.04
C LEU A 7 -5.12 5.58 -10.63
N LEU A 8 -4.13 6.44 -10.84
CA LEU A 8 -4.33 7.73 -11.52
C LEU A 8 -4.81 7.54 -12.96
N GLY A 9 -4.25 6.57 -13.69
CA GLY A 9 -4.71 6.22 -15.04
C GLY A 9 -6.18 5.79 -15.08
N ARG A 10 -6.57 4.93 -14.14
CA ARG A 10 -7.96 4.45 -14.02
C ARG A 10 -8.94 5.54 -13.59
N ILE A 11 -8.53 6.47 -12.72
CA ILE A 11 -9.35 7.63 -12.34
C ILE A 11 -9.59 8.50 -13.58
N ALA A 12 -8.53 8.82 -14.33
CA ALA A 12 -8.66 9.63 -15.54
C ALA A 12 -9.53 8.94 -16.60
N GLU A 13 -9.52 7.61 -16.68
CA GLU A 13 -10.42 6.85 -17.54
C GLU A 13 -11.86 6.93 -17.07
N ALA A 14 -12.12 6.67 -15.79
CA ALA A 14 -13.47 6.75 -15.22
C ALA A 14 -14.07 8.17 -15.33
N GLU A 15 -13.25 9.22 -15.22
CA GLU A 15 -13.67 10.60 -15.46
C GLU A 15 -14.07 10.85 -16.93
N ARG A 16 -13.30 10.34 -17.89
CA ARG A 16 -13.62 10.46 -19.33
C ARG A 16 -14.89 9.71 -19.71
N GLU A 17 -15.07 8.52 -19.13
CA GLU A 17 -16.21 7.63 -19.42
C GLU A 17 -17.44 7.92 -18.54
N GLY A 18 -17.34 8.86 -17.60
CA GLY A 18 -18.45 9.25 -16.72
C GLY A 18 -18.85 8.20 -15.69
N TRP A 19 -17.93 7.29 -15.32
CA TRP A 19 -18.18 6.22 -14.34
C TRP A 19 -18.04 6.75 -12.91
N LEU A 20 -18.96 7.63 -12.51
CA LEU A 20 -18.93 8.32 -11.21
C LEU A 20 -18.84 7.36 -10.01
N GLY A 21 -19.49 6.19 -10.09
CA GLY A 21 -19.43 5.18 -9.02
C GLY A 21 -18.07 4.49 -8.87
N GLU A 22 -17.28 4.39 -9.95
CA GLU A 22 -15.93 3.82 -9.91
C GLU A 22 -14.92 4.84 -9.37
N ILE A 23 -15.10 6.14 -9.68
CA ILE A 23 -14.17 7.21 -9.29
C ILE A 23 -13.99 7.27 -7.77
N GLU A 24 -15.07 7.22 -6.99
CA GLU A 24 -14.98 7.30 -5.53
C GLU A 24 -14.13 6.15 -4.94
N GLY A 25 -14.40 4.91 -5.38
CA GLY A 25 -13.63 3.74 -4.94
C GLY A 25 -12.16 3.79 -5.33
N LEU A 26 -11.86 4.31 -6.53
CA LEU A 26 -10.50 4.51 -7.01
C LEU A 26 -9.76 5.61 -6.22
N GLN A 27 -10.43 6.70 -5.87
CA GLN A 27 -9.86 7.77 -5.04
C GLN A 27 -9.55 7.31 -3.61
N VAL A 28 -10.45 6.54 -2.98
CA VAL A 28 -10.20 5.92 -1.66
C VAL A 28 -8.98 5.00 -1.73
N SER A 29 -8.90 4.18 -2.78
CA SER A 29 -7.77 3.28 -3.00
C SER A 29 -6.46 4.04 -3.20
N LEU A 30 -6.49 5.16 -3.94
CA LEU A 30 -5.33 6.03 -4.16
C LEU A 30 -4.85 6.67 -2.85
N ALA A 31 -5.76 7.19 -2.02
CA ALA A 31 -5.41 7.76 -0.72
C ALA A 31 -4.78 6.71 0.21
N GLY A 32 -5.32 5.49 0.21
CA GLY A 32 -4.76 4.36 0.95
C GLY A 32 -3.36 3.96 0.46
N ALA A 33 -3.15 3.93 -0.85
CA ALA A 33 -1.86 3.63 -1.45
C ALA A 33 -0.80 4.69 -1.11
N GLN A 34 -1.14 5.98 -1.23
CA GLN A 34 -0.25 7.10 -0.87
C GLN A 34 0.13 7.08 0.61
N SER A 35 -0.82 6.75 1.48
CA SER A 35 -0.57 6.61 2.93
C SER A 35 0.43 5.50 3.23
N LYS A 36 0.29 4.32 2.58
CA LYS A 36 1.23 3.20 2.74
C LYS A 36 2.62 3.53 2.21
N ILE A 37 2.72 4.17 1.05
CA ILE A 37 4.02 4.62 0.50
C ILE A 37 4.70 5.56 1.48
N SER A 38 3.96 6.56 1.98
CA SER A 38 4.49 7.52 2.97
C SER A 38 4.92 6.84 4.27
N GLN A 39 4.21 5.79 4.71
CA GLN A 39 4.59 5.01 5.87
C GLN A 39 5.90 4.26 5.64
N ILE A 40 6.08 3.62 4.48
CA ILE A 40 7.32 2.92 4.11
C ILE A 40 8.48 3.91 4.00
N ASP A 41 8.28 5.06 3.36
CA ASP A 41 9.33 6.09 3.20
C ASP A 41 9.80 6.67 4.53
N ARG A 42 8.89 6.74 5.52
CA ARG A 42 9.21 7.21 6.88
C ARG A 42 9.67 6.09 7.81
N ALA A 43 9.48 4.83 7.43
CA ALA A 43 9.85 3.71 8.28
C ALA A 43 11.38 3.69 8.44
N PRO A 44 11.89 3.63 9.69
CA PRO A 44 13.31 3.39 9.90
C PRO A 44 13.67 2.07 9.21
N ARG A 45 14.82 2.04 8.53
CA ARG A 45 15.38 0.79 8.02
C ARG A 45 15.90 -0.02 9.21
N THR A 46 14.99 -0.68 9.92
CA THR A 46 15.34 -1.58 11.02
C THR A 46 16.00 -2.83 10.46
N GLY A 47 17.13 -3.21 11.06
CA GLY A 47 17.80 -4.46 10.75
C GLY A 47 16.96 -5.68 11.19
N PRO A 48 17.40 -6.90 10.85
CA PRO A 48 16.72 -8.12 11.24
C PRO A 48 16.48 -8.18 12.75
N VAL A 49 15.26 -8.58 13.16
CA VAL A 49 14.98 -8.88 14.57
C VAL A 49 15.49 -10.29 14.86
N MET A 50 16.51 -10.39 15.71
CA MET A 50 17.07 -11.68 16.14
C MET A 50 16.17 -12.30 17.21
N LEU A 51 15.36 -13.29 16.82
CA LEU A 51 14.39 -13.96 17.70
C LEU A 51 15.00 -15.02 18.64
N GLY A 52 16.31 -15.27 18.54
CA GLY A 52 16.99 -16.35 19.27
C GLY A 52 16.68 -17.74 18.71
N MET A 53 17.37 -18.77 19.23
CA MET A 53 17.09 -20.17 18.90
C MET A 53 16.08 -20.75 19.91
N PRO A 54 15.03 -21.47 19.46
CA PRO A 54 14.10 -22.09 20.39
C PRO A 54 14.82 -23.19 21.19
N ALA A 55 14.72 -23.13 22.52
CA ALA A 55 15.22 -24.18 23.39
C ALA A 55 14.19 -25.34 23.42
N ARG A 56 14.66 -26.58 23.27
CA ARG A 56 13.85 -27.77 23.59
C ARG A 56 13.87 -27.95 25.10
N GLU A 57 12.68 -28.03 25.71
CA GLU A 57 12.55 -28.44 27.11
C GLU A 57 12.92 -29.93 27.22
N PRO A 58 13.84 -30.33 28.12
CA PRO A 58 14.21 -31.73 28.27
C PRO A 58 13.03 -32.53 28.85
N VAL A 59 12.82 -33.73 28.30
CA VAL A 59 11.80 -34.72 28.72
C VAL A 59 12.25 -35.51 29.95
#